data_AF-A0A2H0FN77-F1
#
_entry.id   AF-A0A2H0FN77-F1
#
_cell.length_a   1.000
_cell.length_b   1.000
_cell.length_c   1.000
_cell.angle_alpha   90.00
_cell.angle_beta   90.00
_cell.angle_gamma   90.00
#
_symmetry.space_group_name_H-M   'P 1'
#
loop_
_entity.id
_entity.type
_entity.pdbx_description
1 polymer ?
#
loop_
_entity_poly.entity_id
_entity_poly.type
_entity_poly.pdbx_seq_one_letter_code
_entity_poly.pdbx_strand_id
1 'polypeptide(L)'
;MKQKFSLFKVLIFLSLWIVSSINAQTYTVNLSLNGASPIAENGGTIDVEASFTELASSAADADIIVNITWTGATGDVVGETDITIPNGTAEGVFIPLTITSSDDIFLEGTESVTATISGFTYLGAGAVNIGTPTSFDITDDET
;
A
#
# COMPACT_ATOMS: atom_id res chain seq x y z
N MET A 1 76.54 21.54 3.64
CA MET A 1 75.09 21.73 3.89
C MET A 1 74.36 20.53 3.32
N LYS A 2 73.76 19.69 4.17
CA LYS A 2 73.08 18.45 3.77
C LYS A 2 71.60 18.75 3.48
N GLN A 3 71.18 18.48 2.25
CA GLN A 3 69.78 18.35 1.86
C GLN A 3 69.13 17.19 2.64
N LYS A 4 67.97 17.43 3.26
CA LYS A 4 67.06 16.39 3.76
C LYS A 4 65.65 16.78 3.34
N PHE A 5 65.17 16.23 2.23
CA PHE A 5 63.76 16.23 1.89
C PHE A 5 63.05 15.23 2.81
N SER A 6 62.16 15.74 3.66
CA SER A 6 61.32 14.92 4.53
C SER A 6 60.02 14.56 3.79
N LEU A 7 60.01 13.43 3.09
CA LEU A 7 58.76 12.77 2.66
C LEU A 7 58.31 11.83 3.78
N PHE A 8 57.49 12.29 4.73
CA PHE A 8 56.74 11.38 5.60
C PHE A 8 55.47 12.06 6.13
N LYS A 9 54.32 11.56 5.65
CA LYS A 9 52.96 11.59 6.25
C LYS A 9 52.33 12.99 6.39
N VAL A 10 51.16 13.28 5.83
CA VAL A 10 49.92 12.50 5.98
C VAL A 10 49.10 12.63 4.70
N LEU A 11 48.89 11.48 4.06
CA LEU A 11 47.91 11.28 3.02
C LEU A 11 46.55 11.16 3.74
N ILE A 12 45.90 12.27 4.07
CA ILE A 12 44.46 12.27 4.38
C ILE A 12 43.78 12.16 3.02
N PHE A 13 43.65 10.93 2.54
CA PHE A 13 42.60 10.60 1.58
C PHE A 13 41.28 10.82 2.31
N LEU A 14 40.58 11.88 1.93
CA LEU A 14 39.18 11.80 1.51
C LEU A 14 38.30 10.83 2.33
N SER A 15 38.25 10.98 3.65
CA SER A 15 37.13 10.44 4.44
C SER A 15 36.04 11.50 4.56
N LEU A 16 35.70 12.12 3.42
CA LEU A 16 34.37 12.68 3.22
C LEU A 16 33.59 11.68 2.37
N TRP A 17 33.53 10.43 2.84
CA TRP A 17 32.56 9.48 2.33
C TRP A 17 31.41 9.48 3.31
N ILE A 18 30.57 10.50 3.13
CA ILE A 18 29.13 10.32 3.04
C ILE A 18 28.66 9.16 3.93
N VAL A 19 28.45 9.43 5.22
CA VAL A 19 27.22 8.91 5.80
C VAL A 19 26.14 9.87 5.31
N SER A 20 25.80 9.81 4.02
CA SER A 20 24.48 10.28 3.61
C SER A 20 23.57 9.43 4.46
N SER A 21 22.86 10.09 5.36
CA SER A 21 21.75 9.56 6.12
C SER A 21 21.17 8.37 5.37
N ILE A 22 21.41 7.16 5.86
CA ILE A 22 20.57 6.03 5.48
C ILE A 22 19.27 6.29 6.26
N ASN A 23 18.55 7.34 5.88
CA ASN A 23 17.15 7.42 6.22
C ASN A 23 16.56 6.30 5.39
N ALA A 24 16.39 5.13 6.01
CA ALA A 24 15.73 4.03 5.36
C ALA A 24 14.38 4.55 4.89
N GLN A 25 14.19 4.58 3.58
CA GLN A 25 12.92 4.98 2.97
C GLN A 25 11.85 4.08 3.60
N THR A 26 10.83 4.70 4.17
CA THR A 26 9.75 3.98 4.82
C THR A 26 8.46 4.39 4.16
N TYR A 27 7.79 3.40 3.61
CA TYR A 27 6.51 3.53 2.94
C TYR A 27 5.42 3.04 3.87
N THR A 28 4.25 3.65 3.79
CA THR A 28 3.03 3.12 4.38
C THR A 28 2.00 2.98 3.28
N VAL A 29 1.46 1.78 3.12
CA VAL A 29 0.32 1.51 2.25
C VAL A 29 -0.91 1.39 3.13
N ASN A 30 -1.93 2.21 2.87
CA ASN A 30 -3.21 2.13 3.58
C ASN A 30 -4.32 1.78 2.61
N LEU A 31 -5.34 1.08 3.11
CA LEU A 31 -6.62 0.93 2.42
C LEU A 31 -7.63 1.93 2.97
N SER A 32 -8.43 2.52 2.10
CA SER A 32 -9.58 3.35 2.47
C SER A 32 -10.77 3.01 1.58
N LEU A 33 -11.97 3.32 2.06
CA LEU A 33 -13.18 3.24 1.24
C LEU A 33 -13.40 4.57 0.52
N ASN A 34 -13.76 4.47 -0.75
CA ASN A 34 -14.35 5.56 -1.50
C ASN A 34 -15.75 5.15 -1.93
N GLY A 35 -16.74 5.61 -1.17
CA GLY A 35 -18.14 5.24 -1.34
C GLY A 35 -18.89 5.21 -0.02
N ALA A 36 -20.20 5.06 -0.11
CA ALA A 36 -21.06 4.92 1.06
C ALA A 36 -21.15 3.43 1.45
N SER A 37 -21.19 3.19 2.76
CA SER A 37 -21.51 1.89 3.37
C SER A 37 -22.76 2.09 4.25
N PRO A 38 -23.72 1.14 4.27
CA PRO A 38 -23.71 -0.12 3.52
C PRO A 38 -23.96 0.06 2.01
N ILE A 39 -23.54 -0.92 1.22
CA ILE A 39 -23.99 -1.12 -0.17
C ILE A 39 -25.13 -2.14 -0.20
N ALA A 40 -25.97 -2.09 -1.24
CA ALA A 40 -26.96 -3.14 -1.46
C ALA A 40 -26.29 -4.44 -1.93
N GLU A 41 -26.87 -5.58 -1.59
CA GLU A 41 -26.69 -6.81 -2.35
C GLU A 41 -27.19 -6.62 -3.80
N ASN A 42 -26.86 -7.55 -4.70
CA ASN A 42 -27.32 -7.55 -6.08
C ASN A 42 -26.76 -6.39 -6.93
N GLY A 43 -25.43 -6.26 -6.91
CA GLY A 43 -24.71 -5.34 -7.77
C GLY A 43 -24.44 -3.96 -7.18
N GLY A 44 -24.58 -3.80 -5.85
CA GLY A 44 -24.01 -2.66 -5.15
C GLY A 44 -22.50 -2.60 -5.34
N THR A 45 -21.93 -1.39 -5.40
CA THR A 45 -20.50 -1.20 -5.67
C THR A 45 -19.85 -0.26 -4.68
N ILE A 46 -18.62 -0.56 -4.28
CA ILE A 46 -17.77 0.33 -3.50
C ILE A 46 -16.32 0.23 -3.99
N ASP A 47 -15.59 1.34 -3.95
CA ASP A 47 -14.16 1.34 -4.24
C ASP A 47 -13.36 1.18 -2.94
N VAL A 48 -12.44 0.22 -2.93
CA VAL A 48 -11.37 0.14 -1.93
C VAL A 48 -10.10 0.68 -2.55
N GLU A 49 -9.61 1.78 -2.01
CA GLU A 49 -8.48 2.51 -2.54
C GLU A 49 -7.21 2.20 -1.76
N ALA A 50 -6.15 1.78 -2.46
CA ALA A 50 -4.83 1.79 -1.88
C ALA A 50 -4.24 3.19 -2.01
N SER A 51 -3.70 3.69 -0.91
CA SER A 51 -2.93 4.92 -0.87
C SER A 51 -1.51 4.64 -0.44
N PHE A 52 -0.62 5.48 -0.95
CA PHE A 52 0.80 5.46 -0.67
C PHE A 52 1.17 6.72 0.12
N THR A 53 1.91 6.53 1.20
CA THR A 53 2.52 7.61 1.98
C THR A 53 3.99 7.28 2.18
N GLU A 54 4.87 8.17 1.77
CA GLU A 54 6.31 8.02 1.96
C GLU A 54 6.86 9.15 2.83
N LEU A 55 7.68 8.81 3.82
CA LEU A 55 8.20 9.81 4.74
C LEU A 55 9.32 10.69 4.13
N ALA A 56 9.98 10.25 3.06
CA ALA A 56 11.24 10.83 2.58
C ALA A 56 11.23 11.31 1.11
N SER A 57 10.23 10.93 0.32
CA SER A 57 10.01 11.39 -1.05
C SER A 57 8.51 11.55 -1.33
N SER A 58 8.18 12.25 -2.41
CA SER A 58 6.81 12.55 -2.79
C SER A 58 6.23 11.58 -3.82
N ALA A 59 6.95 10.51 -4.19
CA ALA A 59 6.48 9.53 -5.17
C ALA A 59 7.10 8.13 -4.96
N ALA A 60 6.35 7.09 -5.32
CA ALA A 60 6.85 5.71 -5.32
C ALA A 60 8.08 5.58 -6.25
N ASP A 61 9.12 4.87 -5.79
CA ASP A 61 10.39 4.66 -6.53
C ASP A 61 10.41 3.34 -7.34
N ALA A 62 9.44 2.46 -7.08
CA ALA A 62 9.19 1.22 -7.78
C ALA A 62 7.70 0.86 -7.68
N ASP A 63 7.26 -0.10 -8.48
CA ASP A 63 5.89 -0.64 -8.37
C ASP A 63 5.71 -1.33 -7.02
N ILE A 64 4.58 -1.07 -6.38
CA ILE A 64 4.13 -1.79 -5.17
C ILE A 64 2.88 -2.57 -5.55
N ILE A 65 2.96 -3.89 -5.53
CA ILE A 65 1.80 -4.77 -5.73
C ILE A 65 1.29 -5.16 -4.36
N VAL A 66 0.05 -4.81 -4.05
CA VAL A 66 -0.62 -5.04 -2.77
C VAL A 66 -1.61 -6.18 -2.95
N ASN A 67 -1.50 -7.24 -2.15
CA ASN A 67 -2.43 -8.35 -2.16
C ASN A 67 -3.48 -8.16 -1.06
N ILE A 68 -4.75 -8.32 -1.41
CA ILE A 68 -5.91 -8.10 -0.54
C ILE A 68 -6.64 -9.42 -0.36
N THR A 69 -7.03 -9.68 0.89
CA THR A 69 -7.94 -10.77 1.23
C THR A 69 -9.22 -10.19 1.80
N TRP A 70 -10.34 -10.70 1.29
CA TRP A 70 -11.70 -10.36 1.71
C TRP A 70 -12.23 -11.41 2.68
N THR A 71 -12.86 -10.97 3.76
CA THR A 71 -13.52 -11.86 4.74
C THR A 71 -14.84 -11.25 5.19
N GLY A 72 -15.83 -12.10 5.50
CA GLY A 72 -17.01 -11.69 6.27
C GLY A 72 -18.37 -11.91 5.59
N ALA A 73 -18.43 -11.83 4.25
CA ALA A 73 -19.61 -12.16 3.44
C ALA A 73 -19.18 -13.18 2.37
N THR A 74 -19.55 -14.46 2.54
CA THR A 74 -18.97 -15.57 1.76
C THR A 74 -19.87 -15.94 0.60
N GLY A 75 -19.69 -15.25 -0.52
CA GLY A 75 -20.55 -15.41 -1.69
C GLY A 75 -20.82 -14.06 -2.34
N ASP A 76 -20.85 -13.03 -1.50
CA ASP A 76 -21.44 -11.72 -1.83
C ASP A 76 -20.41 -10.71 -2.29
N VAL A 77 -19.16 -11.14 -2.46
CA VAL A 77 -18.05 -10.28 -2.86
C VAL A 77 -17.40 -10.83 -4.12
N VAL A 78 -17.52 -10.07 -5.20
CA VAL A 78 -16.78 -10.29 -6.44
C VAL A 78 -15.86 -9.10 -6.71
N GLY A 79 -14.59 -9.39 -6.97
CA GLY A 79 -13.62 -8.38 -7.31
C GLY A 79 -12.22 -8.94 -7.49
N GLU A 80 -11.36 -8.08 -8.00
CA GLU A 80 -9.92 -8.31 -8.03
C GLU A 80 -9.38 -8.39 -6.59
N THR A 81 -8.24 -9.04 -6.41
CA THR A 81 -7.59 -9.18 -5.09
C THR A 81 -6.29 -8.40 -5.00
N ASP A 82 -5.84 -7.75 -6.07
CA ASP A 82 -4.55 -7.09 -6.12
C ASP A 82 -4.68 -5.64 -6.60
N ILE A 83 -3.91 -4.74 -5.97
CA ILE A 83 -3.77 -3.35 -6.41
C ILE A 83 -2.31 -3.10 -6.75
N THR A 84 -2.03 -2.60 -7.95
CA THR A 84 -0.69 -2.12 -8.31
C THR A 84 -0.65 -0.61 -8.12
N ILE A 85 0.23 -0.14 -7.25
CA ILE A 85 0.63 1.26 -7.16
C ILE A 85 1.84 1.43 -8.09
N PRO A 86 1.70 2.08 -9.26
CA PRO A 86 2.79 2.18 -10.22
C PRO A 86 3.94 3.06 -9.70
N ASN A 87 5.14 2.78 -10.17
CA ASN A 87 6.31 3.65 -10.00
C ASN A 87 5.98 5.09 -10.44
N GLY A 88 6.42 6.06 -9.64
CA GLY A 88 6.15 7.48 -9.87
C GLY A 88 4.78 7.96 -9.40
N THR A 89 3.95 7.08 -8.82
CA THR A 89 2.69 7.50 -8.17
C THR A 89 3.02 8.48 -7.06
N ALA A 90 2.47 9.69 -7.16
CA ALA A 90 2.68 10.73 -6.17
C ALA A 90 1.99 10.39 -4.84
N GLU A 91 2.53 10.89 -3.74
CA GLU A 91 1.89 10.81 -2.43
C GLU A 91 0.46 11.39 -2.47
N GLY A 92 -0.47 10.70 -1.82
CA GLY A 92 -1.88 11.11 -1.77
C GLY A 92 -2.68 10.79 -3.05
N VAL A 93 -2.08 10.12 -4.03
CA VAL A 93 -2.83 9.49 -5.12
C VAL A 93 -3.41 8.16 -4.62
N PHE A 94 -4.70 7.98 -4.86
CA PHE A 94 -5.46 6.79 -4.50
C PHE A 94 -5.64 5.93 -5.75
N ILE A 95 -5.36 4.62 -5.62
CA ILE A 95 -5.57 3.65 -6.69
C ILE A 95 -6.77 2.78 -6.31
N PRO A 96 -7.92 2.91 -7.00
CA PRO A 96 -9.13 2.21 -6.64
C PRO A 96 -9.14 0.75 -7.11
N LEU A 97 -9.82 -0.07 -6.32
CA LEU A 97 -10.25 -1.41 -6.63
C LEU A 97 -11.75 -1.51 -6.42
N THR A 98 -12.50 -1.57 -7.51
CA THR A 98 -13.96 -1.65 -7.42
C THR A 98 -14.38 -3.05 -7.05
N ILE A 99 -15.18 -3.15 -6.00
CA ILE A 99 -15.84 -4.38 -5.56
C ILE A 99 -17.32 -4.26 -5.86
N THR A 100 -17.90 -5.36 -6.34
CA THR A 100 -19.33 -5.48 -6.62
C THR A 100 -19.92 -6.59 -5.77
N SER A 101 -21.07 -6.33 -5.14
CA SER A 101 -21.80 -7.36 -4.43
C SER A 101 -22.42 -8.37 -5.40
N SER A 102 -22.39 -9.65 -5.03
CA SER A 102 -23.16 -10.67 -5.75
C SER A 102 -24.60 -10.71 -5.24
N ASP A 103 -25.43 -11.47 -5.94
CA ASP A 103 -26.83 -11.75 -5.60
C ASP A 103 -26.92 -13.25 -5.36
N ASP A 104 -27.63 -13.68 -4.31
CA ASP A 104 -28.01 -15.07 -4.19
C ASP A 104 -29.51 -15.32 -3.95
N ILE A 105 -29.90 -16.28 -3.10
CA ILE A 105 -31.31 -16.60 -2.79
C ILE A 105 -31.56 -16.71 -1.29
N PHE A 106 -30.55 -16.49 -0.46
CA PHE A 106 -30.57 -16.72 0.97
C PHE A 106 -30.70 -15.39 1.70
N LEU A 107 -31.62 -15.32 2.66
CA LEU A 107 -31.75 -14.18 3.57
C LEU A 107 -30.72 -14.30 4.69
N GLU A 108 -29.65 -13.51 4.60
CA GLU A 108 -28.51 -13.47 5.51
C GLU A 108 -28.49 -12.17 6.32
N GLY A 109 -29.11 -11.11 5.78
CA GLY A 109 -29.21 -9.80 6.41
C GLY A 109 -27.95 -8.95 6.20
N THR A 110 -27.74 -7.93 7.02
CA THR A 110 -26.55 -7.08 6.83
C THR A 110 -25.28 -7.79 7.28
N GLU A 111 -24.36 -8.00 6.35
CA GLU A 111 -23.06 -8.63 6.58
C GLU A 111 -21.91 -7.64 6.44
N SER A 112 -20.84 -7.84 7.22
CA SER A 112 -19.68 -6.95 7.21
C SER A 112 -18.52 -7.58 6.47
N VAL A 113 -18.02 -6.90 5.44
CA VAL A 113 -16.89 -7.30 4.61
C VAL A 113 -15.65 -6.53 5.05
N THR A 114 -14.56 -7.25 5.30
CA THR A 114 -13.26 -6.66 5.66
C THR A 114 -12.22 -6.90 4.58
N ALA A 115 -11.60 -5.82 4.11
CA ALA A 115 -10.42 -5.82 3.24
C ALA A 115 -9.15 -5.80 4.10
N THR A 116 -8.32 -6.83 3.97
CA THR A 116 -7.03 -6.91 4.66
C THR A 116 -5.91 -7.02 3.64
N ILE A 117 -4.88 -6.18 3.77
CA ILE A 117 -3.64 -6.39 3.02
C ILE A 117 -2.95 -7.63 3.60
N SER A 118 -2.94 -8.72 2.81
CA SER A 118 -2.37 -10.01 3.20
C SER A 118 -0.90 -10.17 2.80
N GLY A 119 -0.43 -9.33 1.88
CA GLY A 119 0.95 -9.33 1.42
C GLY A 119 1.22 -8.17 0.47
N PHE A 120 2.50 -8.02 0.10
CA PHE A 120 2.90 -7.10 -0.95
C PHE A 120 4.18 -7.58 -1.63
N THR A 121 4.38 -7.14 -2.87
CA THR A 121 5.66 -7.19 -3.58
C THR A 121 6.16 -5.79 -3.82
N TYR A 122 7.40 -5.53 -3.42
CA TYR A 122 8.09 -4.26 -3.62
C TYR A 122 9.59 -4.53 -3.77
N LEU A 123 10.19 -3.98 -4.84
CA LEU A 123 11.60 -4.19 -5.19
C LEU A 123 12.45 -2.92 -5.08
N GLY A 124 11.86 -1.81 -4.62
CA GLY A 124 12.57 -0.55 -4.39
C GLY A 124 13.36 -0.56 -3.07
N ALA A 125 13.97 0.57 -2.76
CA ALA A 125 14.80 0.69 -1.58
C ALA A 125 13.97 1.12 -0.37
N GLY A 126 13.78 0.25 0.63
CA GLY A 126 13.12 0.68 1.87
C GLY A 126 12.31 -0.40 2.55
N ALA A 127 11.66 -0.01 3.64
CA ALA A 127 10.67 -0.82 4.33
C ALA A 127 9.26 -0.37 3.92
N VAL A 128 8.35 -1.33 3.77
CA VAL A 128 6.93 -1.06 3.55
C VAL A 128 6.17 -1.47 4.81
N ASN A 129 5.46 -0.51 5.39
CA ASN A 129 4.50 -0.71 6.44
C ASN A 129 3.11 -0.87 5.82
N ILE A 130 2.31 -1.73 6.43
CA ILE A 130 0.95 -2.00 6.03
C ILE A 130 0.01 -1.36 7.04
N GLY A 131 -0.95 -0.60 6.54
CA GLY A 131 -2.00 0.03 7.31
C GLY A 131 -2.99 -0.98 7.89
N THR A 132 -3.96 -0.46 8.64
CA THR A 132 -5.02 -1.29 9.20
C THR A 132 -6.01 -1.75 8.13
N PRO A 133 -6.69 -2.90 8.34
CA PRO A 133 -7.82 -3.31 7.50
C PRO A 133 -8.90 -2.23 7.42
N THR A 134 -9.69 -2.28 6.36
CA THR A 134 -10.90 -1.44 6.19
C THR A 134 -12.11 -2.33 5.96
N SER A 135 -13.31 -1.88 6.34
CA SER A 135 -14.52 -2.68 6.29
C SER A 135 -15.73 -1.88 5.84
N PHE A 136 -16.61 -2.51 5.08
CA PHE A 136 -17.91 -1.99 4.66
C PHE A 136 -18.97 -3.08 4.86
N ASP A 137 -20.23 -2.69 4.81
CA ASP A 137 -21.35 -3.60 5.01
C ASP A 137 -22.14 -3.79 3.70
N ILE A 138 -22.66 -5.00 3.48
CA ILE A 138 -23.59 -5.36 2.41
C ILE A 138 -24.96 -5.58 3.05
N THR A 139 -26.02 -5.00 2.48
CA THR A 139 -27.40 -5.21 2.94
C THR A 139 -28.15 -6.07 1.93
N ASP A 140 -28.53 -7.24 2.41
CA ASP A 140 -29.36 -8.26 1.76
C ASP A 140 -30.65 -7.71 1.14
N ASP A 141 -31.03 -8.25 -0.02
CA ASP A 141 -32.27 -7.89 -0.74
C ASP A 141 -33.37 -8.96 -0.70
N GLU A 142 -33.11 -10.12 -0.12
CA GLU A 142 -34.11 -11.15 0.16
C GLU A 142 -35.12 -10.72 1.24
N THR A 143 -36.31 -11.33 1.20
CA THR A 143 -37.42 -11.04 2.12
C THR A 143 -38.07 -12.27 2.69
#